data_AF-A0A5E8AKR3-F1
#
_entry.id   AF-A0A5E8AKR3-F1
#
_cell.length_a   1.000
_cell.length_b   1.000
_cell.length_c   1.000
_cell.angle_alpha   90.00
_cell.angle_beta   90.00
_cell.angle_gamma   90.00
#
_symmetry.space_group_name_H-M   'P 1'
#
loop_
_entity.id
_entity.type
_entity.pdbx_description
1 polymer ?
#
loop_
_entity_poly.entity_id
_entity_poly.type
_entity_poly.pdbx_seq_one_letter_code
_entity_poly.pdbx_strand_id
1 'polypeptide(L)'
;MKTYFEKDTTFARMEKITVEWGGLIIMEPMAIVWNWLITIFGVMAYFKLRKNTSPPYKNWSLFFLILGISGFFGGLGHGLFHYWGLTGKILPWTTGILSVYFAERGIYAFIPAEKEVWKKRLQLFSLLKMIIMLAGMAFVSFDFSWTKNNSIIGLTLIVGLGGYLLSRKYKELVYFPVGILVLSSAAFVHGFDINIHPWFNRDDLAHLIMLAGMSFFLVALQKFDLKSPQAS
;
A
#
# COMPACT_ATOMS: atom_id res chain seq x y z
N MET A 1 -21.94 -36.35 1.05
CA MET A 1 -21.31 -35.37 1.96
C MET A 1 -20.04 -36.02 2.52
N LYS A 2 -18.88 -35.75 1.94
CA LYS A 2 -17.58 -36.26 2.43
C LYS A 2 -16.70 -35.05 2.75
N THR A 3 -16.43 -34.86 4.04
CA THR A 3 -15.44 -33.92 4.57
C THR A 3 -14.04 -34.43 4.26
N TYR A 4 -13.27 -33.67 3.49
CA TYR A 4 -11.82 -33.79 3.41
C TYR A 4 -11.23 -32.49 3.92
N PHE A 5 -10.84 -32.46 5.20
CA PHE A 5 -9.84 -31.53 5.71
C PHE A 5 -9.06 -32.25 6.80
N GLU A 6 -7.94 -32.81 6.39
CA GLU A 6 -6.93 -33.35 7.28
C GLU A 6 -6.29 -32.15 8.00
N LYS A 7 -6.44 -32.15 9.32
CA LYS A 7 -5.79 -31.22 10.24
C LYS A 7 -4.29 -31.44 10.14
N ASP A 8 -3.56 -30.37 9.83
CA ASP A 8 -2.16 -30.28 10.24
C ASP A 8 -1.98 -29.07 11.17
N THR A 9 -1.43 -29.36 12.34
CA THR A 9 -1.44 -28.53 13.54
C THR A 9 -0.10 -27.81 13.70
N THR A 10 -0.10 -26.49 13.59
CA THR A 10 0.71 -25.56 14.39
C THR A 10 0.26 -24.13 14.04
N PHE A 11 -0.37 -23.45 14.99
CA PHE A 11 -1.16 -22.22 14.85
C PHE A 11 -2.45 -22.39 14.02
N ALA A 12 -3.58 -22.47 14.72
CA ALA A 12 -4.90 -22.50 14.10
C ALA A 12 -5.09 -21.21 13.29
N ARG A 13 -4.97 -21.29 11.96
CA ARG A 13 -5.50 -20.25 11.08
C ARG A 13 -6.99 -20.15 11.39
N MET A 14 -7.39 -19.05 12.03
CA MET A 14 -8.80 -18.82 12.32
C MET A 14 -9.61 -18.92 11.02
N GLU A 15 -10.73 -19.63 11.10
CA GLU A 15 -11.66 -19.76 9.99
C GLU A 15 -12.17 -18.36 9.60
N LYS A 16 -12.19 -18.07 8.31
CA LYS A 16 -12.58 -16.76 7.81
C LYS A 16 -14.08 -16.56 8.00
N ILE A 17 -14.45 -15.46 8.67
CA ILE A 17 -15.87 -15.12 8.87
C ILE A 17 -16.56 -14.92 7.53
N THR A 18 -17.75 -15.49 7.42
CA THR A 18 -18.65 -15.34 6.28
C THR A 18 -20.02 -14.93 6.77
N VAL A 19 -20.65 -13.97 6.09
CA VAL A 19 -22.00 -13.48 6.37
C VAL A 19 -22.87 -13.76 5.16
N GLU A 20 -24.01 -14.41 5.38
CA GLU A 20 -25.02 -14.59 4.33
C GLU A 20 -26.15 -13.58 4.54
N TRP A 21 -26.45 -12.80 3.51
CA TRP A 21 -27.54 -11.82 3.54
C TRP A 21 -28.29 -11.81 2.22
N GLY A 22 -29.58 -12.21 2.25
CA GLY A 22 -30.42 -12.23 1.06
C GLY A 22 -29.91 -13.15 -0.07
N GLY A 23 -29.22 -14.25 0.28
CA GLY A 23 -28.57 -15.15 -0.68
C GLY A 23 -27.19 -14.69 -1.17
N LEU A 24 -26.72 -13.51 -0.76
CA LEU A 24 -25.36 -13.03 -1.01
C LEU A 24 -24.43 -13.50 0.11
N ILE A 25 -23.37 -14.21 -0.27
CA ILE A 25 -22.32 -14.70 0.63
C ILE A 25 -21.17 -13.69 0.62
N ILE A 26 -21.00 -12.99 1.74
CA ILE A 26 -19.92 -12.03 1.96
C ILE A 26 -18.82 -12.67 2.81
N MET A 27 -17.63 -12.81 2.23
CA MET A 27 -16.46 -13.32 2.94
C MET A 27 -15.66 -12.17 3.56
N GLU A 28 -15.12 -12.36 4.76
CA GLU A 28 -14.23 -11.39 5.42
C GLU A 28 -14.82 -9.96 5.44
N PRO A 29 -16.03 -9.76 6.02
CA PRO A 29 -16.72 -8.46 5.98
C PRO A 29 -15.86 -7.31 6.55
N MET A 30 -15.00 -7.62 7.51
CA MET A 30 -14.10 -6.63 8.12
C MET A 30 -12.96 -6.21 7.19
N ALA A 31 -12.49 -7.12 6.33
CA ALA A 31 -11.51 -6.77 5.31
C ALA A 31 -12.12 -5.74 4.33
N ILE A 32 -13.41 -5.80 4.03
CA ILE A 32 -14.11 -4.76 3.23
C ILE A 32 -14.01 -3.41 3.93
N VAL A 33 -14.39 -3.35 5.22
CA VAL A 33 -14.39 -2.12 6.01
C VAL A 33 -13.01 -1.48 6.02
N TRP A 34 -11.97 -2.24 6.38
CA TRP A 34 -10.62 -1.70 6.49
C TRP A 34 -10.03 -1.29 5.14
N ASN A 35 -10.32 -2.04 4.08
CA ASN A 35 -9.93 -1.66 2.72
C ASN A 35 -10.60 -0.36 2.27
N TRP A 36 -11.89 -0.18 2.56
CA TRP A 36 -12.61 1.04 2.21
C TRP A 36 -12.21 2.25 3.07
N LEU A 37 -11.77 2.03 4.32
CA LEU A 37 -11.12 3.08 5.10
C LEU A 37 -9.81 3.55 4.44
N ILE A 38 -9.01 2.63 3.88
CA ILE A 38 -7.84 2.99 3.05
C ILE A 38 -8.28 3.75 1.80
N THR A 39 -9.38 3.36 1.14
CA THR A 39 -9.95 4.10 0.00
C THR A 39 -10.30 5.53 0.37
N ILE A 40 -11.08 5.72 1.43
CA ILE A 40 -11.50 7.04 1.90
C ILE A 40 -10.28 7.89 2.22
N PHE A 41 -9.32 7.33 2.95
CA PHE A 41 -8.08 8.02 3.29
C PHE A 41 -7.26 8.40 2.05
N GLY A 42 -7.07 7.48 1.10
CA GLY A 42 -6.33 7.71 -0.14
C GLY A 42 -6.97 8.80 -1.00
N VAL A 43 -8.29 8.76 -1.18
CA VAL A 43 -9.04 9.78 -1.92
C VAL A 43 -8.95 11.14 -1.22
N MET A 44 -9.13 11.19 0.11
CA MET A 44 -8.96 12.42 0.88
C MET A 44 -7.54 12.99 0.71
N ALA A 45 -6.51 12.16 0.85
CA ALA A 45 -5.12 12.57 0.71
C ALA A 45 -4.81 13.07 -0.72
N TYR A 46 -5.35 12.44 -1.75
CA TYR A 46 -5.28 12.92 -3.13
C TYR A 46 -5.83 14.34 -3.27
N PHE A 47 -7.04 14.61 -2.77
CA PHE A 47 -7.65 15.94 -2.85
C PHE A 47 -6.90 17.00 -2.04
N LYS A 48 -6.27 16.62 -0.93
CA LYS A 48 -5.40 17.51 -0.14
C LYS A 48 -4.13 17.88 -0.91
N LEU A 49 -3.48 16.92 -1.55
CA LEU A 49 -2.16 17.12 -2.17
C LEU A 49 -2.21 17.64 -3.60
N ARG A 50 -3.26 17.31 -4.39
CA ARG A 50 -3.36 17.71 -5.81
C ARG A 50 -3.37 19.22 -6.06
N LYS A 51 -3.59 20.02 -5.01
CA LYS A 51 -3.55 21.49 -5.09
C LYS A 51 -2.15 22.02 -5.37
N ASN A 52 -1.13 21.34 -4.86
CA ASN A 52 0.26 21.63 -5.18
C ASN A 52 0.66 20.86 -6.44
N THR A 53 0.97 21.58 -7.51
CA THR A 53 1.26 21.01 -8.84
C THR A 53 2.72 20.61 -9.02
N SER A 54 3.57 20.88 -8.03
CA SER A 54 4.99 20.53 -8.12
C SER A 54 5.19 19.01 -8.17
N PRO A 55 6.29 18.55 -8.80
CA PRO A 55 6.47 17.12 -9.09
C PRO A 55 6.35 16.16 -7.89
N PRO A 56 6.85 16.46 -6.67
CA PRO A 56 6.65 15.57 -5.54
C PRO A 56 5.17 15.37 -5.19
N TYR A 57 4.40 16.46 -5.11
CA TYR A 57 2.99 16.44 -4.71
C TYR A 57 2.10 15.80 -5.78
N LYS A 58 2.39 16.04 -7.06
CA LYS A 58 1.73 15.34 -8.16
C LYS A 58 1.91 13.82 -8.04
N ASN A 59 3.13 13.34 -7.80
CA ASN A 59 3.38 11.91 -7.69
C ASN A 59 2.76 11.32 -6.40
N TRP A 60 2.87 12.00 -5.27
CA TRP A 60 2.27 11.53 -4.02
C TRP A 60 0.74 11.55 -4.04
N SER A 61 0.11 12.56 -4.65
CA SER A 61 -1.34 12.57 -4.85
C SER A 61 -1.78 11.38 -5.70
N LEU A 62 -1.07 11.06 -6.79
CA LEU A 62 -1.34 9.88 -7.61
C LEU A 62 -1.12 8.57 -6.85
N PHE A 63 -0.07 8.47 -6.02
CA PHE A 63 0.11 7.33 -5.12
C PHE A 63 -1.14 7.10 -4.26
N PHE A 64 -1.62 8.12 -3.56
CA PHE A 64 -2.78 7.98 -2.67
C PHE A 64 -4.07 7.67 -3.43
N LEU A 65 -4.27 8.26 -4.62
CA LEU A 65 -5.44 7.96 -5.45
C LEU A 65 -5.44 6.49 -5.90
N ILE A 66 -4.32 6.02 -6.44
CA ILE A 66 -4.19 4.66 -6.99
C ILE A 66 -4.22 3.63 -5.85
N LEU A 67 -3.62 3.94 -4.71
CA LEU A 67 -3.76 3.16 -3.48
C LEU A 67 -5.22 3.10 -3.03
N GLY A 68 -5.98 4.21 -3.12
CA GLY A 68 -7.40 4.21 -2.77
C GLY A 68 -8.24 3.33 -3.70
N ILE A 69 -7.92 3.33 -5.00
CA ILE A 69 -8.50 2.40 -6.00
C ILE A 69 -8.15 0.95 -5.63
N SER A 70 -6.89 0.69 -5.27
CA SER A 70 -6.43 -0.62 -4.79
C SER A 70 -7.23 -1.08 -3.58
N GLY A 71 -7.42 -0.22 -2.57
CA GLY A 71 -8.28 -0.51 -1.42
C GLY A 71 -9.72 -0.81 -1.82
N PHE A 72 -10.31 -0.05 -2.74
CA PHE A 72 -11.73 -0.22 -3.08
C PHE A 72 -11.99 -1.61 -3.67
N PHE A 73 -11.19 -1.96 -4.68
CA PHE A 73 -11.25 -3.28 -5.30
C PHE A 73 -10.70 -4.38 -4.39
N GLY A 74 -9.81 -4.06 -3.45
CA GLY A 74 -9.32 -4.97 -2.41
C GLY A 74 -10.45 -5.44 -1.51
N GLY A 75 -11.25 -4.48 -1.03
CA GLY A 75 -12.45 -4.76 -0.25
C GLY A 75 -13.43 -5.65 -1.01
N LEU A 76 -13.75 -5.30 -2.27
CA LEU A 76 -14.61 -6.15 -3.11
C LEU A 76 -14.01 -7.54 -3.35
N GLY A 77 -12.72 -7.64 -3.62
CA GLY A 77 -12.03 -8.91 -3.82
C GLY A 77 -11.92 -9.78 -2.57
N HIS A 78 -12.08 -9.22 -1.37
CA HIS A 78 -12.27 -9.98 -0.13
C HIS A 78 -13.75 -10.37 0.03
N GLY A 79 -14.65 -9.40 0.00
CA GLY A 79 -16.09 -9.58 0.18
C GLY A 79 -16.71 -10.61 -0.77
N LEU A 80 -16.41 -10.47 -2.05
CA LEU A 80 -16.99 -11.27 -3.13
C LEU A 80 -16.07 -12.42 -3.54
N PHE A 81 -15.13 -12.84 -2.68
CA PHE A 81 -14.19 -13.90 -3.00
C PHE A 81 -14.90 -15.23 -3.32
N HIS A 82 -16.06 -15.50 -2.72
CA HIS A 82 -16.90 -16.65 -3.06
C HIS A 82 -17.27 -16.69 -4.55
N TYR A 83 -17.47 -15.52 -5.17
CA TYR A 83 -17.93 -15.40 -6.56
C TYR A 83 -16.79 -15.12 -7.54
N TRP A 84 -15.84 -14.27 -7.16
CA TRP A 84 -14.74 -13.85 -8.04
C TRP A 84 -13.50 -14.71 -7.88
N GLY A 85 -13.36 -15.41 -6.76
CA GLY A 85 -12.14 -16.13 -6.40
C GLY A 85 -10.90 -15.25 -6.54
N LEU A 86 -9.85 -15.83 -7.10
CA LEU A 86 -8.56 -15.14 -7.23
C LEU A 86 -8.57 -14.03 -8.29
N THR A 87 -9.46 -14.06 -9.29
CA THR A 87 -9.50 -13.03 -10.33
C THR A 87 -9.91 -11.67 -9.77
N GLY A 88 -10.74 -11.66 -8.72
CA GLY A 88 -11.08 -10.47 -7.94
C GLY A 88 -9.88 -9.79 -7.28
N LYS A 89 -8.71 -10.43 -7.25
CA LYS A 89 -7.46 -9.88 -6.70
C LYS A 89 -6.57 -9.21 -7.75
N ILE A 90 -6.84 -9.36 -9.05
CA ILE A 90 -6.01 -8.78 -10.13
C ILE A 90 -5.93 -7.26 -10.00
N LEU A 91 -7.08 -6.57 -9.95
CA LEU A 91 -7.14 -5.12 -9.86
C LEU A 91 -6.46 -4.55 -8.61
N PRO A 92 -6.76 -5.02 -7.38
CA PRO A 92 -6.10 -4.47 -6.20
C PRO A 92 -4.59 -4.74 -6.19
N TRP A 93 -4.14 -5.90 -6.63
CA TRP A 93 -2.70 -6.22 -6.63
C TRP A 93 -1.90 -5.43 -7.67
N THR A 94 -2.45 -5.25 -8.87
CA THR A 94 -1.82 -4.48 -9.95
C THR A 94 -1.78 -2.99 -9.64
N THR A 95 -2.90 -2.42 -9.17
CA THR A 95 -2.94 -1.02 -8.72
C THR A 95 -2.09 -0.80 -7.47
N GLY A 96 -1.98 -1.78 -6.57
CA GLY A 96 -1.03 -1.77 -5.47
C GLY A 96 0.42 -1.61 -5.95
N ILE A 97 0.83 -2.38 -6.98
CA ILE A 97 2.15 -2.26 -7.59
C ILE A 97 2.37 -0.87 -8.20
N LEU A 98 1.38 -0.39 -8.96
CA LEU A 98 1.43 0.92 -9.63
C LEU A 98 1.46 2.08 -8.63
N SER A 99 0.77 1.97 -7.49
CA SER A 99 0.81 3.02 -6.46
C SER A 99 2.25 3.26 -5.98
N VAL A 100 2.98 2.19 -5.64
CA VAL A 100 4.35 2.27 -5.13
C VAL A 100 5.29 2.92 -6.14
N TYR A 101 5.10 2.68 -7.45
CA TYR A 101 5.83 3.39 -8.49
C TYR A 101 5.71 4.91 -8.33
N PHE A 102 4.49 5.43 -8.12
CA PHE A 102 4.29 6.86 -7.88
C PHE A 102 4.90 7.35 -6.56
N ALA A 103 4.89 6.55 -5.50
CA ALA A 103 5.58 6.91 -4.26
C ALA A 103 7.10 7.07 -4.47
N GLU A 104 7.74 6.16 -5.20
CA GLU A 104 9.16 6.25 -5.57
C GLU A 104 9.45 7.50 -6.40
N ARG A 105 8.61 7.78 -7.41
CA ARG A 105 8.70 8.99 -8.22
C ARG A 105 8.56 10.26 -7.36
N GLY A 106 7.73 10.22 -6.33
CA GLY A 106 7.55 11.30 -5.35
C GLY A 106 8.82 11.59 -4.56
N ILE A 107 9.54 10.56 -4.14
CA ILE A 107 10.84 10.70 -3.45
C ILE A 107 11.91 11.26 -4.40
N TYR A 108 12.01 10.71 -5.61
CA TYR A 108 13.00 11.17 -6.58
C TYR A 108 12.77 12.60 -7.06
N ALA A 109 11.54 13.10 -6.96
CA ALA A 109 11.22 14.48 -7.30
C ALA A 109 11.87 15.51 -6.36
N PHE A 110 12.34 15.10 -5.17
CA PHE A 110 13.12 15.96 -4.26
C PHE A 110 14.62 16.00 -4.60
N ILE A 111 15.09 15.16 -5.52
CA ILE A 111 16.49 15.18 -5.97
C ILE A 111 16.73 16.48 -6.74
N PRO A 112 17.77 17.25 -6.37
CA PRO A 112 17.98 18.58 -6.93
C PRO A 112 18.50 18.52 -8.37
N ALA A 113 18.33 19.62 -9.10
CA ALA A 113 18.56 19.67 -10.55
C ALA A 113 20.00 19.36 -10.96
N GLU A 114 20.98 19.69 -10.12
CA GLU A 114 22.39 19.34 -10.34
C GLU A 114 22.65 17.82 -10.39
N LYS A 115 21.70 17.01 -9.89
CA LYS A 115 21.74 15.53 -9.94
C LYS A 115 20.70 14.94 -10.90
N GLU A 116 20.26 15.69 -11.91
CA GLU A 116 19.19 15.27 -12.84
C GLU A 116 19.50 13.95 -13.57
N VAL A 117 20.77 13.66 -13.91
CA VAL A 117 21.16 12.38 -14.51
C VAL A 117 20.85 11.21 -13.57
N TRP A 118 21.18 11.34 -12.29
CA TRP A 118 20.90 10.31 -11.28
C TRP A 118 19.40 10.16 -11.03
N LYS A 119 18.67 11.28 -10.98
CA LYS A 119 17.22 11.27 -10.88
C LYS A 119 16.58 10.51 -12.03
N LYS A 120 16.97 10.74 -13.29
CA LYS A 120 16.48 10.02 -14.47
C LYS A 120 16.80 8.52 -14.40
N ARG A 121 17.99 8.13 -13.93
CA ARG A 121 18.37 6.72 -13.74
C ARG A 121 17.50 6.02 -12.70
N LEU A 122 17.27 6.64 -11.55
CA LEU A 122 16.42 6.10 -10.49
C LEU A 122 14.95 6.01 -10.94
N GLN A 123 14.50 6.99 -11.70
CA GLN A 123 13.20 7.02 -12.34
C GLN A 123 13.00 5.88 -13.35
N LEU A 124 14.01 5.59 -14.17
CA LEU A 124 14.02 4.44 -15.08
C LEU A 124 14.03 3.12 -14.30
N PHE A 125 14.83 3.02 -13.24
CA PHE A 125 14.85 1.85 -12.37
C PHE A 125 13.47 1.55 -11.79
N SER A 126 12.77 2.56 -11.25
CA SER A 126 11.41 2.42 -10.71
C SER A 126 10.41 1.94 -11.76
N LEU A 127 10.50 2.48 -12.99
CA LEU A 127 9.67 2.05 -14.12
C LEU A 127 9.92 0.58 -14.48
N LEU A 128 11.19 0.19 -14.67
CA LEU A 128 11.56 -1.18 -15.02
C LEU A 128 11.17 -2.16 -13.91
N LYS A 129 11.42 -1.81 -12.65
CA LYS A 129 11.00 -2.60 -11.49
C LYS A 129 9.49 -2.80 -11.48
N MET A 130 8.69 -1.75 -11.68
CA MET A 130 7.23 -1.88 -11.77
C MET A 130 6.80 -2.83 -12.90
N ILE A 131 7.38 -2.69 -14.09
CA ILE A 131 7.09 -3.56 -15.23
C ILE A 131 7.46 -5.00 -14.92
N ILE A 132 8.64 -5.26 -14.34
CA ILE A 132 9.08 -6.60 -13.95
C ILE A 132 8.13 -7.22 -12.92
N MET A 133 7.67 -6.46 -11.93
CA MET A 133 6.75 -6.96 -10.91
C MET A 133 5.38 -7.31 -11.51
N LEU A 134 4.88 -6.51 -12.45
CA LEU A 134 3.64 -6.80 -13.18
C LEU A 134 3.79 -7.99 -14.13
N ALA A 135 4.90 -8.07 -14.86
CA ALA A 135 5.20 -9.19 -15.75
C ALA A 135 5.39 -10.50 -14.99
N GLY A 136 6.05 -10.46 -13.83
CA GLY A 136 6.18 -11.60 -12.93
C GLY A 136 4.82 -12.12 -12.46
N MET A 137 3.93 -11.22 -12.04
CA MET A 137 2.57 -11.58 -11.65
C MET A 137 1.76 -12.19 -12.81
N ALA A 138 1.93 -11.66 -14.03
CA ALA A 138 1.17 -12.10 -15.19
C ALA A 138 1.69 -13.41 -15.81
N PHE A 139 3.00 -13.62 -15.82
CA PHE A 139 3.64 -14.67 -16.63
C PHE A 139 4.44 -15.70 -15.82
N VAL A 140 4.76 -15.44 -14.55
CA VAL A 140 5.52 -16.38 -13.70
C VAL A 140 4.61 -17.04 -12.66
N SER A 141 3.97 -16.24 -11.80
CA SER A 141 3.05 -16.75 -10.79
C SER A 141 2.00 -15.72 -10.41
N PHE A 142 0.73 -16.12 -10.41
CA PHE A 142 -0.36 -15.23 -10.03
C PHE A 142 -0.62 -15.29 -8.51
N ASP A 143 0.25 -14.63 -7.74
CA ASP A 143 0.15 -14.56 -6.29
C ASP A 143 0.59 -13.20 -5.72
N PHE A 144 0.18 -12.94 -4.48
CA PHE A 144 0.39 -11.66 -3.80
C PHE A 144 1.87 -11.31 -3.55
N SER A 145 2.80 -12.27 -3.66
CA SER A 145 4.22 -12.02 -3.38
C SER A 145 4.81 -10.92 -4.27
N TRP A 146 4.34 -10.77 -5.52
CA TRP A 146 4.79 -9.71 -6.42
C TRP A 146 4.44 -8.31 -5.90
N THR A 147 3.20 -8.10 -5.45
CA THR A 147 2.78 -6.83 -4.83
C THR A 147 3.50 -6.58 -3.52
N LYS A 148 3.68 -7.63 -2.70
CA LYS A 148 4.41 -7.55 -1.43
C LYS A 148 5.88 -7.17 -1.64
N ASN A 149 6.59 -7.86 -2.53
CA ASN A 149 8.01 -7.60 -2.81
C ASN A 149 8.22 -6.22 -3.44
N ASN A 150 7.34 -5.81 -4.35
CA ASN A 150 7.35 -4.46 -4.90
C ASN A 150 7.22 -3.39 -3.81
N SER A 151 6.35 -3.63 -2.82
CA SER A 151 6.15 -2.73 -1.68
C SER A 151 7.36 -2.73 -0.74
N ILE A 152 7.96 -3.88 -0.46
CA ILE A 152 9.18 -3.95 0.35
C ILE A 152 10.30 -3.14 -0.29
N ILE A 153 10.58 -3.37 -1.58
CA ILE A 153 11.64 -2.65 -2.31
C ILE A 153 11.31 -1.16 -2.40
N GLY A 154 10.11 -0.80 -2.87
CA GLY A 154 9.80 0.59 -3.16
C GLY A 154 9.48 1.43 -1.93
N LEU A 155 8.71 0.90 -0.98
CA LEU A 155 8.39 1.65 0.23
C LEU A 155 9.56 1.59 1.22
N THR A 156 10.08 0.41 1.56
CA THR A 156 11.12 0.33 2.60
C THR A 156 12.44 0.93 2.14
N LEU A 157 12.95 0.49 0.98
CA LEU A 157 14.26 0.95 0.51
C LEU A 157 14.18 2.35 -0.08
N ILE A 158 13.21 2.64 -0.96
CA ILE A 158 13.20 3.95 -1.64
C ILE A 158 12.51 5.03 -0.79
N VAL A 159 11.29 4.80 -0.31
CA VAL A 159 10.58 5.79 0.53
C VAL A 159 11.23 5.94 1.90
N GLY A 160 11.57 4.83 2.56
CA GLY A 160 12.18 4.84 3.90
C GLY A 160 13.57 5.45 3.91
N LEU A 161 14.51 4.81 3.20
CA LEU A 161 15.89 5.31 3.17
C LEU A 161 15.98 6.66 2.45
N GLY A 162 15.28 6.84 1.32
CA GLY A 162 15.26 8.12 0.60
C GLY A 162 14.69 9.25 1.46
N GLY A 163 13.59 9.00 2.17
CA GLY A 163 13.02 9.95 3.11
C GLY A 163 13.98 10.29 4.26
N TYR A 164 14.67 9.31 4.82
CA TYR A 164 15.70 9.53 5.85
C TYR A 164 16.90 10.34 5.34
N LEU A 165 17.39 10.05 4.13
CA LEU A 165 18.50 10.82 3.55
C LEU A 165 18.08 12.26 3.27
N LEU A 166 16.87 12.47 2.75
CA LEU A 166 16.30 13.78 2.50
C LEU A 166 16.01 14.54 3.81
N SER A 167 15.68 13.84 4.90
CA SER A 167 15.38 14.48 6.18
C SER A 167 16.57 15.19 6.82
N ARG A 168 17.80 14.86 6.39
CA ARG A 168 19.02 15.60 6.77
C ARG A 168 19.02 17.03 6.25
N LYS A 169 18.34 17.29 5.12
CA LYS A 169 18.16 18.63 4.53
C LYS A 169 16.81 19.24 4.88
N TYR A 170 15.74 18.44 4.82
CA TYR A 170 14.36 18.87 5.03
C TYR A 170 13.76 18.06 6.19
N LYS A 171 13.85 18.58 7.42
CA LYS A 171 13.52 17.84 8.65
C LYS A 171 12.11 17.23 8.63
N GLU A 172 11.18 17.84 7.91
CA GLU A 172 9.79 17.41 7.73
C GLU A 172 9.67 16.08 7.00
N LEU A 173 10.65 15.70 6.18
CA LEU A 173 10.63 14.44 5.45
C LEU A 173 10.97 13.23 6.32
N VAL A 174 11.30 13.44 7.60
CA VAL A 174 11.51 12.36 8.59
C VAL A 174 10.26 11.50 8.82
N TYR A 175 9.07 12.02 8.52
CA TYR A 175 7.85 11.22 8.68
C TYR A 175 7.76 10.09 7.63
N PHE A 176 8.51 10.13 6.53
CA PHE A 176 8.61 8.99 5.62
C PHE A 176 9.21 7.74 6.28
N PRO A 177 10.45 7.77 6.82
CA PRO A 177 11.00 6.61 7.51
C PRO A 177 10.19 6.22 8.76
N VAL A 178 9.59 7.16 9.49
CA VAL A 178 8.68 6.83 10.60
C VAL A 178 7.46 6.05 10.10
N GLY A 179 6.83 6.48 9.02
CA GLY A 179 5.72 5.77 8.39
C GLY A 179 6.12 4.36 7.95
N ILE A 180 7.33 4.19 7.40
CA ILE A 180 7.88 2.87 7.04
C ILE A 180 8.10 1.98 8.26
N LEU A 181 8.60 2.51 9.37
CA LEU A 181 8.75 1.73 10.60
C LEU A 181 7.39 1.22 11.11
N VAL A 182 6.35 2.07 11.03
CA VAL A 182 4.98 1.66 11.35
C VAL A 182 4.49 0.60 10.37
N LEU A 183 4.64 0.80 9.05
CA LEU A 183 4.25 -0.20 8.04
C LEU A 183 4.94 -1.56 8.23
N SER A 184 6.23 -1.55 8.57
CA SER A 184 6.99 -2.77 8.84
C SER A 184 6.42 -3.58 9.99
N SER A 185 5.73 -2.96 10.96
CA SER A 185 5.03 -3.69 12.03
C SER A 185 3.96 -4.66 11.51
N ALA A 186 3.35 -4.39 10.35
CA ALA A 186 2.40 -5.30 9.71
C ALA A 186 3.06 -6.62 9.26
N ALA A 187 4.34 -6.59 8.87
CA ALA A 187 5.07 -7.80 8.52
C ALA A 187 5.25 -8.72 9.73
N PHE A 188 5.44 -8.16 10.94
CA PHE A 188 5.48 -8.95 12.17
C PHE A 188 4.11 -9.53 12.52
N VAL A 189 3.03 -8.76 12.34
CA VAL A 189 1.65 -9.25 12.54
C VAL A 189 1.37 -10.47 11.67
N HIS A 190 1.74 -10.43 10.39
CA HIS A 190 1.59 -11.59 9.50
C HIS A 190 2.59 -12.71 9.80
N GLY A 191 3.84 -12.38 10.13
CA GLY A 191 4.88 -13.37 10.40
C GLY A 191 4.64 -14.20 11.65
N PHE A 192 3.94 -13.65 12.65
CA PHE A 192 3.55 -14.35 13.88
C PHE A 192 2.08 -14.78 13.91
N ASP A 193 1.35 -14.65 12.80
CA ASP A 193 -0.08 -14.97 12.71
C ASP A 193 -0.93 -14.36 13.85
N ILE A 194 -0.67 -13.09 14.17
CA ILE A 194 -1.33 -12.39 15.30
C ILE A 194 -2.78 -12.08 14.92
N ASN A 195 -3.72 -12.86 15.44
CA ASN A 195 -5.16 -12.62 15.26
C ASN A 195 -5.78 -12.17 16.59
N ILE A 196 -6.25 -10.93 16.67
CA ILE A 196 -6.79 -10.34 17.91
C ILE A 196 -8.18 -10.87 18.21
N HIS A 197 -9.04 -10.96 17.19
CA HIS A 197 -10.42 -11.40 17.32
C HIS A 197 -10.91 -11.99 15.98
N PRO A 198 -11.93 -12.88 15.95
CA PRO A 198 -12.46 -13.40 14.69
C PRO A 198 -12.91 -12.30 13.71
N TRP A 199 -13.49 -11.22 14.24
CA TRP A 199 -13.88 -10.01 13.50
C TRP A 199 -12.76 -8.95 13.40
N PHE A 200 -11.55 -9.27 13.85
CA PHE A 200 -10.39 -8.38 13.73
C PHE A 200 -9.13 -9.23 13.70
N ASN A 201 -8.92 -9.86 12.55
CA ASN A 201 -7.84 -10.82 12.35
C ASN A 201 -6.53 -10.11 11.94
N ARG A 202 -5.49 -10.89 11.64
CA ARG A 202 -4.18 -10.35 11.23
C ARG A 202 -4.25 -9.47 9.98
N ASP A 203 -5.11 -9.81 9.02
CA ASP A 203 -5.28 -9.05 7.79
C ASP A 203 -5.93 -7.70 8.11
N ASP A 204 -6.98 -7.68 8.93
CA ASP A 204 -7.63 -6.45 9.40
C ASP A 204 -6.65 -5.52 10.14
N LEU A 205 -5.87 -6.10 11.06
CA LEU A 205 -4.84 -5.38 11.80
C LEU A 205 -3.75 -4.83 10.88
N ALA A 206 -3.33 -5.59 9.86
CA ALA A 206 -2.35 -5.12 8.89
C ALA A 206 -2.88 -3.93 8.08
N HIS A 207 -4.16 -3.92 7.68
CA HIS A 207 -4.77 -2.76 7.00
C HIS A 207 -4.84 -1.53 7.91
N LEU A 208 -5.14 -1.70 9.20
CA LEU A 208 -5.09 -0.61 10.18
C LEU A 208 -3.66 -0.04 10.30
N ILE A 209 -2.65 -0.91 10.41
CA ILE A 209 -1.24 -0.49 10.43
C ILE A 209 -0.87 0.22 9.13
N MET A 210 -1.35 -0.27 7.98
CA MET A 210 -1.15 0.37 6.68
C MET A 210 -1.68 1.81 6.68
N LEU A 211 -2.93 2.00 7.14
CA LEU A 211 -3.54 3.30 7.26
C LEU A 211 -2.71 4.24 8.18
N ALA A 212 -2.26 3.73 9.33
CA ALA A 212 -1.43 4.49 10.26
C ALA A 212 -0.09 4.89 9.63
N GLY A 213 0.62 3.97 8.97
CA GLY A 213 1.90 4.26 8.32
C GLY A 213 1.78 5.25 7.17
N MET A 214 0.73 5.13 6.35
CA MET A 214 0.47 6.04 5.23
C MET A 214 0.05 7.45 5.70
N SER A 215 -0.55 7.57 6.90
CA SER A 215 -0.84 8.86 7.51
C SER A 215 0.41 9.71 7.72
N PHE A 216 1.54 9.07 8.08
CA PHE A 216 2.82 9.76 8.23
C PHE A 216 3.37 10.29 6.90
N PHE A 217 3.12 9.60 5.78
CA PHE A 217 3.52 10.10 4.45
C PHE A 217 2.76 11.39 4.10
N LEU A 218 1.47 11.45 4.41
CA LEU A 218 0.66 12.66 4.23
C LEU A 218 1.17 13.79 5.13
N VAL A 219 1.48 13.49 6.40
CA VAL A 219 2.02 14.47 7.35
C VAL A 219 3.37 15.03 6.88
N ALA A 220 4.25 14.18 6.30
CA ALA A 220 5.53 14.61 5.75
C ALA A 220 5.35 15.74 4.72
N LEU A 221 4.43 15.52 3.78
CA LEU A 221 4.15 16.45 2.68
C LEU A 221 3.48 17.73 3.19
N GLN A 222 2.46 17.61 4.05
CA GLN A 222 1.78 18.79 4.59
C GLN A 222 2.72 19.69 5.39
N LYS A 223 3.60 19.11 6.22
CA LYS A 223 4.57 19.90 6.99
C LYS A 223 5.63 20.52 6.09
N PHE A 224 6.07 19.82 5.05
CA PHE A 224 7.01 20.36 4.07
C PHE A 224 6.40 21.55 3.29
N ASP A 225 5.13 21.46 2.89
CA ASP A 225 4.39 22.51 2.17
C ASP A 225 4.30 23.81 2.99
N LEU A 226 3.93 23.68 4.27
CA LEU A 226 3.77 24.83 5.18
C LEU A 226 5.08 25.61 5.40
N LYS A 227 6.23 24.94 5.35
CA LYS A 227 7.54 25.56 5.57
C LYS A 227 8.24 25.98 4.29
N SER A 228 7.84 25.42 3.17
CA SER A 228 8.34 25.78 1.84
C SER A 228 7.19 26.33 1.00
N PRO A 229 6.50 27.41 1.45
CA PRO A 229 5.40 27.98 0.68
C PRO A 229 5.95 28.33 -0.71
N GLN A 230 5.45 27.64 -1.73
CA GLN A 230 5.79 27.99 -3.10
C GLN A 230 5.22 29.37 -3.36
N ALA A 231 6.06 30.26 -3.88
CA ALA A 231 5.60 31.51 -4.48
C ALA A 231 4.58 31.14 -5.57
N SER A 232 3.32 31.46 -5.30
CA SER A 232 2.19 31.30 -6.22
C SER A 232 2.43 32.05 -7.53
#